data_AF-A0A0C3EV85-F1
#
_entry.id   AF-A0A0C3EV85-F1
#
_cell.length_a   1.000
_cell.length_b   1.000
_cell.length_c   1.000
_cell.angle_alpha   90.00
_cell.angle_beta   90.00
_cell.angle_gamma   90.00
#
_symmetry.space_group_name_H-M   'P 1'
#
loop_
_entity.id
_entity.type
_entity.pdbx_description
1 polymer ?
#
loop_
_entity_poly.entity_id
_entity_poly.type
_entity_poly.pdbx_seq_one_letter_code
_entity_poly.pdbx_strand_id
1 'polypeptide(L)'
;MSLIQFKLKKADTSTRHANFNENPSWGYLSSVISQLFNIPLHHVGVAYINKHKNAKSLANKQELQGFYDSLSHPSEVIKFIVQDLMAPDAPTTITSTWSMDSNLSDLSQSNDKFKLFCWIFRKSKGAFLINIGKSETVGDLKVAIKKEKEHIVGVNTNTFNIWKLSSLIPSAEIDLKLGNVQTMEGVLGCTRLDPLDELLEHFLLPPRKHLHIVVQLSHAEFLALFRVDAWPQDIVLLINEFSELYNAQPNIQNECLQAFRKIRNNNKMYVIHSVITVGTFGIMNLQPYNSAISPVNVADHVQNPYFTVTDVRKLFHKFAQDHCIMIDDAVVEDIWAKLNGCVTLLNWSMKAQILS
;
A
#
# COMPACT_ATOMS: atom_id res chain seq x y z
N MET A 1 -18.98 15.59 19.02
CA MET A 1 -18.23 16.30 20.07
C MET A 1 -16.97 15.50 20.34
N SER A 2 -15.79 16.11 20.22
CA SER A 2 -14.50 15.46 20.46
C SER A 2 -14.24 15.32 21.96
N LEU A 3 -13.83 14.13 22.42
CA LEU A 3 -13.49 13.87 23.82
C LEU A 3 -12.05 14.33 24.11
N ILE A 4 -11.85 15.04 25.21
CA ILE A 4 -10.53 15.40 25.73
C ILE A 4 -10.07 14.27 26.66
N GLN A 5 -8.99 13.60 26.29
CA GLN A 5 -8.44 12.49 27.05
C GLN A 5 -7.28 12.94 27.94
N PHE A 6 -7.39 12.70 29.24
CA PHE A 6 -6.32 12.86 30.21
C PHE A 6 -5.65 11.52 30.48
N LYS A 7 -4.34 11.44 30.26
CA LYS A 7 -3.48 10.33 30.67
C LYS A 7 -2.84 10.70 32.00
N LEU A 8 -3.19 9.97 33.04
CA LEU A 8 -2.81 10.22 34.43
C LEU A 8 -1.90 9.09 34.89
N LYS A 9 -0.71 9.39 35.40
CA LYS A 9 0.22 8.36 35.89
C LYS A 9 0.81 8.77 37.24
N LYS A 10 0.98 7.84 38.16
CA LYS A 10 1.78 8.05 39.38
C LYS A 10 3.07 7.25 39.25
N ALA A 11 4.18 7.71 39.82
CA ALA A 11 5.51 7.13 39.62
C ALA A 11 5.60 5.60 39.88
N ASP A 12 4.75 5.10 40.77
CA ASP A 12 4.70 3.72 41.27
C ASP A 12 3.49 2.91 40.76
N THR A 13 2.61 3.49 39.94
CA THR A 13 1.37 2.82 39.50
C THR A 13 1.14 2.91 37.99
N SER A 14 0.29 2.01 37.49
CA SER A 14 -0.14 1.98 36.09
C SER A 14 -0.84 3.28 35.67
N THR A 15 -0.65 3.65 34.41
CA THR A 15 -1.34 4.78 33.78
C THR A 15 -2.85 4.56 33.75
N ARG A 16 -3.61 5.57 34.16
CA ARG A 16 -5.07 5.62 34.12
C ARG A 16 -5.52 6.71 33.14
N HIS A 17 -6.71 6.54 32.60
CA HIS A 17 -7.28 7.45 31.62
C HIS A 17 -8.58 8.06 32.17
N ALA A 18 -8.76 9.35 31.93
CA ALA A 18 -10.01 10.06 32.19
C ALA A 18 -10.43 10.82 30.93
N ASN A 19 -11.69 10.72 30.53
CA ASN A 19 -12.19 11.38 29.32
C ASN A 19 -13.24 12.42 29.73
N PHE A 20 -13.17 13.59 29.12
CA PHE A 20 -14.09 14.70 29.38
C PHE A 20 -14.64 15.26 28.07
N ASN A 21 -15.88 15.75 28.08
CA ASN A 21 -16.49 16.38 26.90
C ASN A 21 -15.98 17.80 26.65
N GLU A 22 -15.43 18.44 27.68
CA GLU A 22 -14.88 19.79 27.69
C GLU A 22 -13.72 19.88 28.69
N ASN A 23 -12.97 20.99 28.70
CA ASN A 23 -11.87 21.20 29.63
C ASN A 23 -12.40 21.19 31.08
N PRO A 24 -12.08 20.18 31.91
CA PRO A 24 -12.63 20.11 33.25
C PRO A 24 -12.07 21.24 34.13
N SER A 25 -12.91 21.72 35.05
CA SER A 25 -12.45 22.57 36.14
C SER A 25 -11.51 21.80 37.07
N TRP A 26 -10.64 22.49 37.81
CA TRP A 26 -9.75 21.84 38.77
C TRP A 26 -10.50 21.01 39.82
N GLY A 27 -11.65 21.49 40.30
CA GLY A 27 -12.47 20.74 41.27
C GLY A 27 -12.99 19.41 40.70
N TYR A 28 -13.38 19.39 39.42
CA TYR A 28 -13.84 18.17 38.77
C TYR A 28 -12.67 17.22 38.45
N LEU A 29 -11.58 17.76 37.89
CA LEU A 29 -10.39 16.98 37.56
C LEU A 29 -9.75 16.35 38.82
N SER A 30 -9.58 17.12 39.89
CA SER A 30 -9.02 16.63 41.16
C SER A 30 -9.90 15.58 41.83
N SER A 31 -11.23 15.69 41.74
CA SER A 31 -12.16 14.67 42.21
C SER A 31 -12.00 13.34 41.46
N VAL A 32 -11.88 13.41 40.12
CA VAL A 32 -11.61 12.22 39.30
C VAL A 32 -10.25 11.61 39.64
N ILE A 33 -9.21 12.41 39.81
CA ILE A 33 -7.86 11.92 40.20
C ILE A 33 -7.90 11.30 41.59
N SER A 34 -8.58 11.93 42.55
CA SER A 34 -8.76 11.44 43.93
C SER A 34 -9.38 10.04 43.93
N GLN A 35 -10.45 9.83 43.15
CA GLN A 35 -11.09 8.52 43.01
C GLN A 35 -10.20 7.51 42.28
N LEU A 36 -9.51 7.92 41.21
CA LEU A 36 -8.67 7.04 40.42
C LEU A 36 -7.43 6.56 41.19
N PHE A 37 -6.80 7.42 41.99
CA PHE A 37 -5.53 7.08 42.66
C PHE A 37 -5.68 6.88 44.17
N ASN A 38 -6.90 6.95 44.69
CA ASN A 38 -7.21 6.86 46.13
C ASN A 38 -6.39 7.87 46.97
N ILE A 39 -6.33 9.11 46.49
CA ILE A 39 -5.63 10.23 47.15
C ILE A 39 -6.69 11.17 47.76
N PRO A 40 -6.55 11.62 49.02
CA PRO A 40 -7.44 12.63 49.59
C PRO A 40 -7.53 13.87 48.70
N LEU A 41 -8.73 14.41 48.48
CA LEU A 41 -8.96 15.47 47.50
C LEU A 41 -8.04 16.69 47.67
N HIS A 42 -7.74 17.05 48.92
CA HIS A 42 -6.87 18.18 49.28
C HIS A 42 -5.37 17.88 49.14
N HIS A 43 -5.00 16.62 48.89
CA HIS A 43 -3.62 16.20 48.60
C HIS A 43 -3.39 15.97 47.11
N VAL A 44 -4.41 16.12 46.26
CA VAL A 44 -4.25 15.90 44.82
C VAL A 44 -3.46 17.05 44.21
N GLY A 45 -2.34 16.71 43.61
CA GLY A 45 -1.60 17.57 42.68
C GLY A 45 -1.37 16.83 41.36
N VAL A 46 -0.96 17.57 40.34
CA VAL A 46 -0.42 16.99 39.11
C VAL A 46 0.82 17.74 38.68
N ALA A 47 1.68 17.09 37.92
CA ALA A 47 2.84 17.68 37.28
C ALA A 47 2.82 17.42 35.78
N TYR A 48 3.30 18.37 35.00
CA TYR A 48 3.51 18.23 33.56
C TYR A 48 4.88 18.73 33.17
N ILE A 49 5.39 18.24 32.04
CA ILE A 49 6.60 18.76 31.42
C ILE A 49 6.21 19.85 30.44
N ASN A 50 6.72 21.07 30.66
CA ASN A 50 6.46 22.20 29.76
C ASN A 50 7.33 22.12 28.48
N LYS A 51 7.12 23.07 27.55
CA LYS A 51 7.89 23.17 26.28
C LYS A 51 9.42 23.28 26.49
N HIS A 52 9.88 23.72 27.65
CA HIS A 52 11.29 23.85 28.02
C HIS A 52 11.84 22.62 28.76
N LYS A 53 11.13 21.47 28.73
CA LYS A 53 11.46 20.23 29.46
C LYS A 53 11.48 20.35 31.00
N ASN A 54 10.92 21.41 31.56
CA ASN A 54 10.88 21.57 33.01
C ASN A 54 9.58 21.02 33.56
N ALA A 55 9.69 20.23 34.63
CA ALA A 55 8.54 19.79 35.41
C ALA A 55 7.89 20.99 36.11
N LYS A 56 6.61 21.21 35.86
CA LYS A 56 5.78 22.19 36.55
C LYS A 56 4.64 21.47 37.25
N SER A 57 4.44 21.81 38.52
CA SER A 57 3.31 21.32 39.32
C SER A 57 2.08 22.21 39.13
N LEU A 58 0.90 21.59 39.24
CA LEU A 58 -0.43 22.18 39.20
C LEU A 58 -1.23 21.57 40.37
N ALA A 59 -1.76 22.41 41.24
CA ALA A 59 -2.51 22.01 42.44
C ALA A 59 -3.78 22.84 42.65
N ASN A 60 -4.05 23.82 41.77
CA ASN A 60 -5.19 24.72 41.92
C ASN A 60 -5.77 25.19 40.58
N LYS A 61 -6.91 25.89 40.68
CA LYS A 61 -7.66 26.41 39.52
C LYS A 61 -6.85 27.40 38.67
N GLN A 62 -6.07 28.29 39.29
CA GLN A 62 -5.33 29.32 38.57
C GLN A 62 -4.21 28.71 37.72
N GLU A 63 -3.50 27.74 38.30
CA GLU A 63 -2.43 27.01 37.63
C GLU A 63 -2.98 26.16 36.46
N LEU A 64 -4.09 25.45 36.66
CA LEU A 64 -4.73 24.69 35.57
C LEU A 64 -5.22 25.62 34.44
N GLN A 65 -5.77 26.78 34.78
CA GLN A 65 -6.18 27.75 33.77
C GLN A 65 -4.98 28.28 32.99
N GLY A 66 -3.88 28.64 33.67
CA GLY A 66 -2.65 29.05 33.01
C GLY A 66 -2.03 27.94 32.14
N PHE A 67 -2.23 26.67 32.49
CA PHE A 67 -1.89 25.55 31.62
C PHE A 67 -2.76 25.54 30.36
N TYR A 68 -4.09 25.66 30.48
CA TYR A 68 -4.98 25.73 29.33
C TYR A 68 -4.68 26.91 28.41
N ASP A 69 -4.41 28.09 28.96
CA ASP A 69 -4.07 29.29 28.18
C ASP A 69 -2.74 29.13 27.42
N SER A 70 -1.84 28.27 27.91
CA SER A 70 -0.56 27.94 27.25
C SER A 70 -0.69 26.95 26.08
N LEU A 71 -1.84 26.28 25.94
CA LEU A 71 -2.10 25.34 24.85
C LEU A 71 -2.44 26.11 23.58
N SER A 72 -1.44 26.29 22.70
CA SER A 72 -1.60 26.97 21.41
C SER A 72 -2.59 26.27 20.46
N HIS A 73 -2.87 24.99 20.70
CA HIS A 73 -3.90 24.20 20.04
C HIS A 73 -4.49 23.21 21.08
N PRO A 74 -5.81 22.95 21.09
CA PRO A 74 -6.39 21.93 21.95
C PRO A 74 -5.92 20.55 21.49
N SER A 75 -4.89 20.03 22.14
CA SER A 75 -4.48 18.64 21.97
C SER A 75 -5.61 17.74 22.49
N GLU A 76 -6.05 16.75 21.70
CA GLU A 76 -7.07 15.78 22.12
C GLU A 76 -6.61 14.93 23.32
N VAL A 77 -5.29 14.90 23.60
CA VAL A 77 -4.71 14.16 24.72
C VAL A 77 -3.82 15.07 25.58
N ILE A 78 -4.16 15.19 26.86
CA ILE A 78 -3.39 15.89 27.92
C ILE A 78 -2.73 14.83 28.81
N LYS A 79 -1.46 15.04 29.17
CA LYS A 79 -0.70 14.11 30.03
C LYS A 79 -0.33 14.78 31.34
N PHE A 80 -0.57 14.09 32.44
CA PHE A 80 -0.20 14.53 33.78
C PHE A 80 0.39 13.39 34.59
N ILE A 81 1.41 13.71 35.38
CA ILE A 81 1.88 12.86 36.46
C ILE A 81 1.14 13.27 37.72
N VAL A 82 0.36 12.37 38.28
CA VAL A 82 -0.36 12.57 39.54
C VAL A 82 0.65 12.65 40.68
N GLN A 83 0.46 13.63 41.55
CA GLN A 83 1.30 13.91 42.72
C GLN A 83 0.43 13.86 43.98
N ASP A 84 0.99 13.30 45.04
CA ASP A 84 0.47 13.49 46.39
C ASP A 84 1.19 14.69 47.00
N LEU A 85 0.47 15.78 47.29
CA LEU A 85 1.08 17.02 47.79
C LEU A 85 1.75 16.87 49.16
N MET A 86 1.39 15.83 49.94
CA MET A 86 2.05 15.55 51.22
C MET A 86 3.34 14.74 51.06
N ALA A 87 3.51 14.07 49.93
CA ALA A 87 4.70 13.31 49.58
C ALA A 87 4.98 13.43 48.07
N PRO A 88 5.36 14.63 47.58
CA PRO A 88 5.54 14.86 46.16
C PRO A 88 6.74 14.07 45.64
N ASP A 89 6.62 13.52 44.44
CA ASP A 89 7.73 12.86 43.77
C ASP A 89 8.81 13.89 43.44
N ALA A 90 10.08 13.49 43.58
CA ALA A 90 11.20 14.35 43.21
C ALA A 90 11.12 14.71 41.71
N PRO A 91 11.59 15.91 41.28
CA PRO A 91 11.61 16.29 39.87
C PRO A 91 12.32 15.29 38.96
N THR A 92 13.34 14.61 39.46
CA THR A 92 14.05 13.51 38.78
C THR A 92 13.14 12.31 38.56
N THR A 93 12.33 11.94 39.55
CA THR A 93 11.32 10.89 39.48
C THR A 93 10.17 11.26 38.54
N ILE A 94 9.74 12.51 38.52
CA ILE A 94 8.72 13.01 37.57
C ILE A 94 9.27 12.91 36.14
N THR A 95 10.50 13.40 35.93
CA THR A 95 11.16 13.34 34.61
C THR A 95 11.41 11.90 34.16
N SER A 96 11.85 11.02 35.07
CA SER A 96 12.04 9.60 34.77
C SER A 96 10.73 8.88 34.56
N THR A 97 9.65 9.20 35.28
CA THR A 97 8.32 8.59 35.11
C THR A 97 7.69 9.00 33.79
N TRP A 98 7.86 10.27 33.42
CA TRP A 98 7.51 10.82 32.10
C TRP A 98 8.33 10.14 31.00
N SER A 99 9.60 9.86 31.31
CA SER A 99 10.51 9.11 30.44
C SER A 99 10.32 7.59 30.55
N MET A 100 9.61 7.02 31.52
CA MET A 100 9.35 5.57 31.57
C MET A 100 8.06 5.23 30.82
N ASP A 101 7.17 6.22 30.69
CA ASP A 101 6.22 6.25 29.58
C ASP A 101 6.90 6.45 28.22
N SER A 102 8.25 6.55 28.16
CA SER A 102 9.04 6.61 26.92
C SER A 102 9.15 5.29 26.17
N ASN A 103 8.02 4.63 25.95
CA ASN A 103 7.69 4.36 24.55
C ASN A 103 7.14 5.60 23.84
N LEU A 104 6.93 6.73 24.53
CA LEU A 104 6.79 8.10 24.02
C LEU A 104 7.73 9.09 24.75
N SER A 105 9.04 8.95 24.53
CA SER A 105 9.92 10.12 24.43
C SER A 105 9.69 10.60 23.02
N ASP A 106 8.77 11.55 22.88
CA ASP A 106 8.75 12.37 21.70
C ASP A 106 9.20 13.76 22.11
N LEU A 107 10.00 14.35 21.22
CA LEU A 107 10.19 15.79 21.08
C LEU A 107 11.11 16.44 22.13
N SER A 108 12.43 16.33 21.92
CA SER A 108 13.19 17.54 21.52
C SER A 108 14.71 17.37 21.42
N GLN A 109 15.28 16.17 21.35
CA GLN A 109 16.63 16.03 20.77
C GLN A 109 16.72 14.77 19.89
N SER A 110 16.87 15.02 18.58
CA SER A 110 17.20 14.10 17.48
C SER A 110 16.26 12.92 17.18
N ASN A 111 15.14 13.22 16.53
CA ASN A 111 14.95 12.61 15.22
C ASN A 111 14.06 13.56 14.42
N ASP A 112 14.70 14.35 13.57
CA ASP A 112 14.03 15.18 12.55
C ASP A 112 13.26 14.31 11.54
N LYS A 113 12.89 13.07 11.88
CA LYS A 113 12.36 12.08 10.96
C LYS A 113 11.10 11.42 11.49
N PHE A 114 10.08 11.33 10.65
CA PHE A 114 8.94 10.44 10.79
C PHE A 114 9.32 8.97 10.55
N LYS A 115 8.56 8.09 11.21
CA LYS A 115 8.57 6.64 11.02
C LYS A 115 7.24 6.22 10.43
N LEU A 116 7.15 6.18 9.10
CA LEU A 116 5.91 5.94 8.38
C LEU A 116 5.87 4.51 7.85
N PHE A 117 4.81 3.78 8.18
CA PHE A 117 4.57 2.48 7.57
C PHE A 117 3.81 2.65 6.26
N CYS A 118 4.46 2.24 5.18
CA CYS A 118 3.97 2.34 3.82
C CYS A 118 3.62 0.94 3.29
N TRP A 119 2.64 0.86 2.41
CA TRP A 119 2.28 -0.36 1.70
C TRP A 119 2.01 -0.05 0.23
N ILE A 120 2.56 -0.86 -0.67
CA ILE A 120 2.33 -0.71 -2.12
C ILE A 120 1.11 -1.54 -2.48
N PHE A 121 0.07 -0.86 -2.91
CA PHE A 121 -1.22 -1.44 -3.26
C PHE A 121 -1.05 -2.60 -4.25
N ARG A 122 -1.54 -3.78 -3.89
CA ARG A 122 -1.54 -5.03 -4.69
C ARG A 122 -0.18 -5.58 -5.14
N LYS A 123 0.94 -4.95 -4.76
CA LYS A 123 2.29 -5.44 -5.09
C LYS A 123 3.10 -5.86 -3.87
N SER A 124 2.91 -5.23 -2.72
CA SER A 124 3.64 -5.59 -1.50
C SER A 124 2.87 -6.62 -0.68
N LYS A 125 3.53 -7.67 -0.20
CA LYS A 125 2.95 -8.66 0.72
C LYS A 125 2.76 -8.16 2.16
N GLY A 126 3.24 -6.95 2.46
CA GLY A 126 3.16 -6.37 3.80
C GLY A 126 3.65 -4.92 3.85
N ALA A 127 3.33 -4.23 4.95
CA ALA A 127 3.81 -2.88 5.16
C ALA A 127 5.33 -2.86 5.46
N PHE A 128 6.00 -1.81 5.02
CA PHE A 128 7.42 -1.56 5.26
C PHE A 128 7.60 -0.17 5.87
N LEU A 129 8.69 0.00 6.62
CA LEU A 129 8.97 1.22 7.35
C LEU A 129 9.82 2.17 6.49
N ILE A 130 9.44 3.44 6.45
CA ILE A 130 10.24 4.53 5.90
C ILE A 130 10.58 5.52 7.01
N ASN A 131 11.85 5.92 7.04
CA ASN A 131 12.33 7.00 7.87
C ASN A 131 12.57 8.23 6.99
N ILE A 132 11.80 9.29 7.21
CA ILE A 132 11.83 10.49 6.36
C ILE A 132 11.80 11.75 7.21
N GLY A 133 12.47 12.83 6.79
CA GLY A 133 12.43 14.12 7.47
C GLY A 133 11.02 14.62 7.81
N LYS A 134 10.86 15.35 8.92
CA LYS A 134 9.57 15.97 9.28
C LYS A 134 9.26 17.17 8.40
N SER A 135 10.27 17.94 8.06
CA SER A 135 10.20 19.06 7.11
C SER A 135 10.27 18.61 5.64
N GLU A 136 10.35 17.29 5.38
CA GLU A 136 10.36 16.78 4.01
C GLU A 136 8.93 16.73 3.45
N THR A 137 8.84 16.84 2.13
CA THR A 137 7.59 16.87 1.40
C THR A 137 7.08 15.47 1.08
N VAL A 138 5.82 15.38 0.64
CA VAL A 138 5.28 14.16 0.04
C VAL A 138 6.07 13.75 -1.21
N GLY A 139 6.65 14.71 -1.95
CA GLY A 139 7.57 14.45 -3.05
C GLY A 139 8.82 13.70 -2.60
N ASP A 140 9.46 14.15 -1.53
CA ASP A 140 10.65 13.48 -0.95
C ASP A 140 10.30 12.07 -0.44
N LEU A 141 9.08 11.90 0.10
CA LEU A 141 8.56 10.59 0.47
C LEU A 141 8.48 9.63 -0.72
N LYS A 142 8.04 10.10 -1.90
CA LYS A 142 8.04 9.27 -3.12
C LYS A 142 9.45 8.79 -3.47
N VAL A 143 10.45 9.67 -3.34
CA VAL A 143 11.85 9.32 -3.59
C VAL A 143 12.35 8.28 -2.60
N ALA A 144 12.05 8.46 -1.31
CA ALA A 144 12.39 7.50 -0.26
C ALA A 144 11.75 6.12 -0.48
N ILE A 145 10.47 6.08 -0.88
CA ILE A 145 9.75 4.84 -1.23
C ILE A 145 10.43 4.13 -2.39
N LYS A 146 10.77 4.86 -3.46
CA LYS A 146 11.45 4.29 -4.63
C LYS A 146 12.80 3.68 -4.23
N LYS A 147 13.59 4.38 -3.42
CA LYS A 147 14.89 3.89 -2.95
C LYS A 147 14.77 2.58 -2.16
N GLU A 148 13.75 2.47 -1.31
CA GLU A 148 13.53 1.28 -0.48
C GLU A 148 12.96 0.08 -1.28
N LYS A 149 12.15 0.36 -2.31
CA LYS A 149 11.40 -0.66 -3.08
C LYS A 149 11.59 -0.53 -4.60
N GLU A 150 12.82 -0.29 -5.04
CA GLU A 150 13.16 -0.06 -6.44
C GLU A 150 12.68 -1.19 -7.37
N HIS A 151 12.83 -2.44 -6.93
CA HIS A 151 12.39 -3.65 -7.63
C HIS A 151 10.85 -3.75 -7.85
N ILE A 152 10.04 -3.02 -7.08
CA ILE A 152 8.57 -3.09 -7.14
C ILE A 152 7.97 -1.89 -7.87
N VAL A 153 8.61 -0.73 -7.68
CA VAL A 153 8.05 0.60 -7.91
C VAL A 153 8.48 1.19 -9.27
N GLY A 154 9.47 0.62 -9.95
CA GLY A 154 9.88 1.04 -11.29
C GLY A 154 10.61 2.39 -11.33
N VAL A 155 10.69 2.99 -12.53
CA VAL A 155 11.68 4.04 -12.83
C VAL A 155 11.22 5.46 -12.46
N ASN A 156 9.92 5.76 -12.42
CA ASN A 156 9.43 7.14 -12.28
C ASN A 156 8.67 7.35 -10.95
N THR A 157 9.04 8.37 -10.17
CA THR A 157 8.35 8.73 -8.91
C THR A 157 7.12 9.59 -9.10
N ASN A 158 6.99 10.28 -10.25
CA ASN A 158 5.86 11.20 -10.51
C ASN A 158 4.53 10.47 -10.73
N THR A 159 4.56 9.15 -10.85
CA THR A 159 3.41 8.28 -11.11
C THR A 159 2.78 7.71 -9.85
N PHE A 160 3.35 7.97 -8.66
CA PHE A 160 2.80 7.48 -7.40
C PHE A 160 1.67 8.37 -6.93
N ASN A 161 0.51 7.79 -6.69
CA ASN A 161 -0.51 8.40 -5.87
C ASN A 161 -0.28 7.94 -4.42
N ILE A 162 0.05 8.90 -3.55
CA ILE A 162 0.22 8.67 -2.12
C ILE A 162 -1.11 8.95 -1.45
N TRP A 163 -1.61 7.98 -0.70
CA TRP A 163 -2.83 8.06 0.06
C TRP A 163 -2.53 7.94 1.55
N LYS A 164 -3.02 8.89 2.35
CA LYS A 164 -3.03 8.84 3.80
C LYS A 164 -4.26 8.09 4.28
N LEU A 165 -4.07 7.11 5.14
CA LEU A 165 -5.14 6.43 5.87
C LEU A 165 -5.40 7.11 7.20
N SER A 166 -6.66 7.49 7.42
CA SER A 166 -7.13 7.98 8.73
C SER A 166 -7.53 6.83 9.67
N SER A 167 -7.82 5.65 9.11
CA SER A 167 -8.17 4.46 9.88
C SER A 167 -6.93 3.71 10.35
N LEU A 168 -6.94 3.34 11.63
CA LEU A 168 -5.91 2.50 12.26
C LEU A 168 -6.03 1.06 11.74
N ILE A 169 -5.30 0.72 10.67
CA ILE A 169 -5.22 -0.64 10.16
C ILE A 169 -3.92 -1.29 10.66
N PRO A 170 -4.00 -2.32 11.53
CA PRO A 170 -2.83 -3.09 11.92
C PRO A 170 -2.19 -3.75 10.70
N SER A 171 -0.85 -3.82 10.67
CA SER A 171 -0.13 -4.43 9.54
C SER A 171 -0.57 -5.86 9.19
N ALA A 172 -1.03 -6.64 10.18
CA ALA A 172 -1.52 -8.01 9.98
C ALA A 172 -2.90 -8.08 9.28
N GLU A 173 -3.66 -6.99 9.25
CA GLU A 173 -5.02 -6.94 8.68
C GLU A 173 -5.09 -6.25 7.32
N ILE A 174 -3.94 -5.85 6.76
CA ILE A 174 -3.87 -5.08 5.50
C ILE A 174 -4.52 -5.87 4.36
N ASP A 175 -4.12 -7.11 4.16
CA ASP A 175 -4.64 -7.93 3.06
C ASP A 175 -6.13 -8.22 3.22
N LEU A 176 -6.62 -8.39 4.45
CA LEU A 176 -8.04 -8.61 4.75
C LEU A 176 -8.90 -7.37 4.47
N LYS A 177 -8.42 -6.18 4.84
CA LYS A 177 -9.20 -4.92 4.73
C LYS A 177 -9.03 -4.21 3.39
N LEU A 178 -7.86 -4.30 2.77
CA LEU A 178 -7.51 -3.57 1.55
C LEU A 178 -7.30 -4.48 0.34
N GLY A 179 -7.17 -5.80 0.51
CA GLY A 179 -6.95 -6.73 -0.62
C GLY A 179 -8.08 -6.75 -1.65
N ASN A 180 -9.32 -6.55 -1.21
CA ASN A 180 -10.51 -6.55 -2.08
C ASN A 180 -10.87 -5.16 -2.63
N VAL A 181 -10.19 -4.09 -2.21
CA VAL A 181 -10.47 -2.73 -2.67
C VAL A 181 -10.03 -2.59 -4.13
N GLN A 182 -10.84 -1.91 -4.95
CA GLN A 182 -10.53 -1.64 -6.37
C GLN A 182 -9.79 -0.32 -6.56
N THR A 183 -10.25 0.75 -5.91
CA THR A 183 -9.62 2.08 -5.95
C THR A 183 -9.57 2.68 -4.55
N MET A 184 -8.54 3.47 -4.27
CA MET A 184 -8.39 4.12 -2.97
C MET A 184 -9.31 5.34 -2.81
N GLU A 185 -9.85 5.90 -3.91
CA GLU A 185 -10.83 7.00 -3.88
C GLU A 185 -12.11 6.65 -3.08
N GLY A 186 -12.51 5.37 -3.05
CA GLY A 186 -13.74 4.91 -2.39
C GLY A 186 -13.56 4.48 -0.94
N VAL A 187 -12.33 4.50 -0.40
CA VAL A 187 -12.05 4.03 0.96
C VAL A 187 -12.32 5.15 1.95
N LEU A 188 -13.25 4.91 2.88
CA LEU A 188 -13.66 5.87 3.89
C LEU A 188 -12.46 6.22 4.80
N GLY A 189 -12.11 7.52 4.86
CA GLY A 189 -10.95 7.99 5.62
C GLY A 189 -9.60 7.94 4.86
N CYS A 190 -9.59 7.67 3.55
CA CYS A 190 -8.41 7.82 2.71
C CYS A 190 -8.36 9.21 2.05
N THR A 191 -7.22 9.89 2.14
CA THR A 191 -7.01 11.21 1.54
C THR A 191 -5.79 11.16 0.63
N ARG A 192 -5.94 11.62 -0.62
CA ARG A 192 -4.80 11.75 -1.54
C ARG A 192 -3.94 12.93 -1.11
N LEU A 193 -2.64 12.71 -1.00
CA LEU A 193 -1.68 13.76 -0.64
C LEU A 193 -1.11 14.44 -1.88
N ASP A 194 -0.96 15.76 -1.84
CA ASP A 194 -0.29 16.51 -2.91
C ASP A 194 1.24 16.38 -2.74
N PRO A 195 2.01 16.18 -3.82
CA PRO A 195 3.48 16.11 -3.75
C PRO A 195 4.15 17.32 -3.07
N LEU A 196 3.53 18.49 -3.12
CA LEU A 196 4.09 19.73 -2.54
C LEU A 196 3.80 19.88 -1.04
N ASP A 197 2.87 19.08 -0.49
CA ASP A 197 2.51 19.18 0.91
C ASP A 197 3.67 18.75 1.81
N GLU A 198 3.86 19.46 2.92
CA GLU A 198 4.78 19.03 3.96
C GLU A 198 4.20 17.85 4.75
N LEU A 199 5.04 16.87 5.08
CA LEU A 199 4.58 15.70 5.84
C LEU A 199 4.06 16.06 7.23
N LEU A 200 4.53 17.16 7.82
CA LEU A 200 4.06 17.69 9.10
C LEU A 200 2.58 18.10 9.08
N GLU A 201 2.08 18.61 7.97
CA GLU A 201 0.68 19.00 7.81
C GLU A 201 -0.26 17.79 7.90
N HIS A 202 0.25 16.63 7.47
CA HIS A 202 -0.52 15.41 7.37
C HIS A 202 -0.27 14.43 8.51
N PHE A 203 0.91 14.43 9.13
CA PHE A 203 1.30 13.44 10.12
C PHE A 203 1.84 14.12 11.38
N LEU A 204 0.95 14.53 12.29
CA LEU A 204 1.37 15.12 13.56
C LEU A 204 1.96 14.07 14.52
N LEU A 205 1.31 12.90 14.64
CA LEU A 205 1.72 11.78 15.50
C LEU A 205 1.30 10.43 14.86
N PRO A 206 2.10 9.85 13.93
CA PRO A 206 1.77 8.59 13.28
C PRO A 206 1.69 7.43 14.30
N PRO A 207 0.54 6.75 14.43
CA PRO A 207 0.34 5.64 15.36
C PRO A 207 1.20 4.43 15.01
N ARG A 208 2.04 4.00 15.95
CA ARG A 208 2.99 2.90 15.74
C ARG A 208 2.27 1.58 15.37
N LYS A 209 2.91 0.77 14.53
CA LYS A 209 2.44 -0.56 14.07
C LYS A 209 1.17 -0.57 13.20
N HIS A 210 0.69 0.60 12.79
CA HIS A 210 -0.43 0.74 11.86
C HIS A 210 0.05 1.19 10.49
N LEU A 211 -0.73 0.88 9.46
CA LEU A 211 -0.51 1.38 8.12
C LEU A 211 -0.83 2.87 8.06
N HIS A 212 0.08 3.68 7.54
CA HIS A 212 -0.07 5.13 7.43
C HIS A 212 -0.32 5.56 5.99
N ILE A 213 0.42 4.96 5.07
CA ILE A 213 0.46 5.36 3.66
C ILE A 213 0.19 4.17 2.75
N VAL A 214 -0.71 4.35 1.82
CA VAL A 214 -0.89 3.46 0.66
C VAL A 214 -0.29 4.13 -0.56
N VAL A 215 0.63 3.42 -1.20
CA VAL A 215 1.25 3.83 -2.45
C VAL A 215 0.50 3.11 -3.56
N GLN A 216 -0.26 3.86 -4.35
CA GLN A 216 -0.90 3.36 -5.55
C GLN A 216 -0.10 3.81 -6.76
N LEU A 217 0.44 2.85 -7.49
CA LEU A 217 1.11 3.12 -8.76
C LEU A 217 0.04 3.43 -9.80
N SER A 218 0.19 4.53 -10.54
CA SER A 218 -0.72 4.81 -11.65
C SER A 218 -0.36 3.96 -12.88
N HIS A 219 -1.37 3.55 -13.64
CA HIS A 219 -1.20 2.91 -14.95
C HIS A 219 -0.40 3.75 -15.97
N ALA A 220 -0.10 5.02 -15.65
CA ALA A 220 0.76 5.87 -16.45
C ALA A 220 2.20 5.35 -16.53
N GLU A 221 2.66 4.51 -15.60
CA GLU A 221 3.99 3.87 -15.66
C GLU A 221 4.14 2.97 -16.88
N PHE A 222 3.10 2.19 -17.21
CA PHE A 222 3.13 1.32 -18.37
C PHE A 222 3.32 2.14 -19.65
N LEU A 223 2.53 3.21 -19.83
CA LEU A 223 2.65 4.08 -21.00
C LEU A 223 3.97 4.87 -21.02
N ALA A 224 4.45 5.32 -19.85
CA ALA A 224 5.71 6.04 -19.73
C ALA A 224 6.93 5.17 -20.10
N LEU A 225 6.89 3.88 -19.79
CA LEU A 225 7.95 2.93 -20.16
C LEU A 225 8.11 2.78 -21.68
N PHE A 226 7.04 2.99 -22.45
CA PHE A 226 7.05 2.79 -23.90
C PHE A 226 7.09 4.09 -24.69
N ARG A 227 7.49 5.22 -24.09
CA ARG A 227 7.66 6.46 -24.86
C ARG A 227 8.87 6.39 -25.80
N VAL A 228 8.82 7.17 -26.89
CA VAL A 228 9.89 7.23 -27.92
C VAL A 228 11.26 7.61 -27.35
N ASP A 229 11.29 8.41 -26.29
CA ASP A 229 12.52 8.82 -25.59
C ASP A 229 13.13 7.73 -24.71
N ALA A 230 12.42 6.63 -24.43
CA ALA A 230 12.89 5.58 -23.55
C ALA A 230 13.61 4.43 -24.27
N TRP A 231 13.46 4.30 -25.60
CA TRP A 231 14.01 3.17 -26.35
C TRP A 231 14.63 3.58 -27.68
N PRO A 232 15.74 2.93 -28.09
CA PRO A 232 16.44 3.26 -29.34
C PRO A 232 15.76 2.68 -30.60
N GLN A 233 14.83 1.73 -30.45
CA GLN A 233 14.19 0.99 -31.54
C GLN A 233 12.72 0.74 -31.25
N ASP A 234 11.96 0.47 -32.31
CA ASP A 234 10.57 0.04 -32.24
C ASP A 234 10.44 -1.32 -31.54
N ILE A 235 9.36 -1.49 -30.78
CA ILE A 235 9.09 -2.68 -29.96
C ILE A 235 7.88 -3.42 -30.48
N VAL A 236 8.00 -4.75 -30.55
CA VAL A 236 6.86 -5.66 -30.73
C VAL A 236 6.58 -6.35 -29.39
N LEU A 237 5.37 -6.20 -28.88
CA LEU A 237 4.95 -6.83 -27.63
C LEU A 237 4.24 -8.15 -27.91
N LEU A 238 4.79 -9.24 -27.39
CA LEU A 238 4.19 -10.58 -27.45
C LEU A 238 3.61 -10.94 -26.08
N ILE A 239 2.30 -11.11 -26.01
CA ILE A 239 1.60 -11.45 -24.75
C ILE A 239 0.98 -12.83 -24.89
N ASN A 240 1.52 -13.79 -24.15
CA ASN A 240 0.94 -15.12 -24.04
C ASN A 240 -0.17 -15.16 -22.98
N GLU A 241 -1.06 -16.15 -23.07
CA GLU A 241 -2.17 -16.36 -22.13
C GLU A 241 -3.04 -15.11 -21.89
N PHE A 242 -3.29 -14.34 -22.95
CA PHE A 242 -4.12 -13.14 -22.89
C PHE A 242 -5.57 -13.44 -22.49
N SER A 243 -5.98 -14.72 -22.56
CA SER A 243 -7.24 -15.22 -22.01
C SER A 243 -7.40 -14.99 -20.52
N GLU A 244 -6.32 -14.90 -19.75
CA GLU A 244 -6.42 -14.57 -18.32
C GLU A 244 -7.02 -13.18 -18.09
N LEU A 245 -6.89 -12.27 -19.07
CA LEU A 245 -7.57 -10.98 -19.01
C LEU A 245 -9.09 -11.15 -18.99
N TYR A 246 -9.65 -12.16 -19.65
CA TYR A 246 -11.09 -12.45 -19.63
C TYR A 246 -11.59 -12.81 -18.23
N ASN A 247 -10.76 -13.49 -17.44
CA ASN A 247 -11.08 -13.84 -16.05
C ASN A 247 -10.84 -12.68 -15.08
N ALA A 248 -10.16 -11.61 -15.51
CA ALA A 248 -9.86 -10.47 -14.67
C ALA A 248 -11.12 -9.64 -14.37
N GLN A 249 -11.07 -8.81 -13.33
CA GLN A 249 -12.18 -7.91 -13.00
C GLN A 249 -12.47 -6.94 -14.18
N PRO A 250 -13.75 -6.60 -14.48
CA PRO A 250 -14.12 -5.78 -15.64
C PRO A 250 -13.38 -4.44 -15.75
N ASN A 251 -13.06 -3.82 -14.61
CA ASN A 251 -12.30 -2.57 -14.57
C ASN A 251 -10.87 -2.76 -15.09
N ILE A 252 -10.20 -3.85 -14.71
CA ILE A 252 -8.84 -4.18 -15.17
C ILE A 252 -8.85 -4.47 -16.68
N GLN A 253 -9.87 -5.19 -17.15
CA GLN A 253 -10.07 -5.43 -18.59
C GLN A 253 -10.16 -4.11 -19.34
N ASN A 254 -11.03 -3.22 -18.89
CA ASN A 254 -11.26 -1.92 -19.52
C ASN A 254 -10.01 -1.03 -19.48
N GLU A 255 -9.28 -0.97 -18.36
CA GLU A 255 -8.05 -0.19 -18.24
C GLU A 255 -6.94 -0.70 -19.18
N CYS A 256 -6.73 -2.02 -19.22
CA CYS A 256 -5.75 -2.65 -20.11
C CYS A 256 -6.07 -2.36 -21.57
N LEU A 257 -7.33 -2.56 -21.97
CA LEU A 257 -7.80 -2.30 -23.32
C LEU A 257 -7.71 -0.82 -23.71
N GLN A 258 -8.00 0.09 -22.77
CA GLN A 258 -7.81 1.53 -22.98
C GLN A 258 -6.34 1.90 -23.17
N ALA A 259 -5.41 1.26 -22.46
CA ALA A 259 -3.98 1.48 -22.62
C ALA A 259 -3.51 1.09 -24.03
N PHE A 260 -3.87 -0.10 -24.51
CA PHE A 260 -3.53 -0.50 -25.89
C PHE A 260 -4.15 0.41 -26.94
N ARG A 261 -5.39 0.87 -26.73
CA ARG A 261 -6.02 1.85 -27.63
C ARG A 261 -5.27 3.18 -27.64
N LYS A 262 -4.84 3.68 -26.47
CA LYS A 262 -4.03 4.91 -26.37
C LYS A 262 -2.71 4.77 -27.11
N ILE A 263 -2.06 3.61 -27.03
CA ILE A 263 -0.82 3.32 -27.76
C ILE A 263 -1.08 3.34 -29.26
N ARG A 264 -2.06 2.54 -29.74
CA ARG A 264 -2.40 2.44 -31.16
C ARG A 264 -2.74 3.79 -31.80
N ASN A 265 -3.57 4.58 -31.11
CA ASN A 265 -4.02 5.86 -31.64
C ASN A 265 -2.94 6.96 -31.60
N ASN A 266 -1.88 6.78 -30.81
CA ASN A 266 -0.79 7.73 -30.66
C ASN A 266 0.55 7.08 -31.03
N ASN A 267 0.62 6.42 -32.18
CA ASN A 267 1.80 5.71 -32.68
C ASN A 267 3.08 6.57 -32.82
N LYS A 268 2.97 7.91 -32.76
CA LYS A 268 4.12 8.84 -32.74
C LYS A 268 4.67 9.12 -31.34
N MET A 269 3.92 8.80 -30.29
CA MET A 269 4.32 9.04 -28.89
C MET A 269 4.88 7.80 -28.20
N TYR A 270 4.68 6.61 -28.78
CA TYR A 270 5.10 5.35 -28.19
C TYR A 270 5.92 4.53 -29.18
N VAL A 271 6.92 3.79 -28.69
CA VAL A 271 7.77 2.89 -29.52
C VAL A 271 7.11 1.57 -29.88
N ILE A 272 5.95 1.26 -29.31
CA ILE A 272 5.27 0.01 -29.60
C ILE A 272 4.70 0.08 -31.01
N HIS A 273 5.30 -0.71 -31.90
CA HIS A 273 4.89 -0.83 -33.29
C HIS A 273 3.73 -1.81 -33.46
N SER A 274 3.78 -2.93 -32.73
CA SER A 274 2.75 -3.97 -32.79
C SER A 274 2.59 -4.67 -31.45
N VAL A 275 1.36 -5.09 -31.17
CA VAL A 275 1.02 -5.93 -30.01
C VAL A 275 0.36 -7.19 -30.55
N ILE A 276 0.98 -8.34 -30.28
CA ILE A 276 0.48 -9.66 -30.65
C ILE A 276 0.06 -10.35 -29.36
N THR A 277 -1.22 -10.63 -29.23
CA THR A 277 -1.80 -11.35 -28.09
C THR A 277 -2.15 -12.78 -28.49
N VAL A 278 -1.85 -13.73 -27.61
CA VAL A 278 -2.12 -15.15 -27.81
C VAL A 278 -2.97 -15.66 -26.67
N GLY A 279 -3.97 -16.47 -26.99
CA GLY A 279 -4.73 -17.25 -26.02
C GLY A 279 -5.94 -17.92 -26.65
N THR A 280 -6.78 -18.47 -25.79
CA THR A 280 -7.99 -19.21 -26.16
C THR A 280 -9.08 -18.33 -26.77
N PHE A 281 -10.11 -18.97 -27.34
CA PHE A 281 -11.27 -18.33 -28.00
C PHE A 281 -11.94 -17.22 -27.17
N GLY A 282 -11.80 -17.22 -25.84
CA GLY A 282 -12.33 -16.19 -24.95
C GLY A 282 -11.84 -14.78 -25.25
N ILE A 283 -10.68 -14.63 -25.91
CA ILE A 283 -10.14 -13.32 -26.34
C ILE A 283 -11.07 -12.63 -27.35
N MET A 284 -11.77 -13.39 -28.21
CA MET A 284 -12.71 -12.82 -29.18
C MET A 284 -13.97 -12.25 -28.51
N ASN A 285 -14.25 -12.64 -27.26
CA ASN A 285 -15.40 -12.19 -26.48
C ASN A 285 -15.05 -11.07 -25.48
N LEU A 286 -13.83 -10.53 -25.52
CA LEU A 286 -13.44 -9.35 -24.73
C LEU A 286 -14.11 -8.09 -25.28
N GLN A 287 -15.38 -7.88 -24.90
CA GLN A 287 -16.11 -6.65 -25.20
C GLN A 287 -16.03 -5.69 -23.99
N PRO A 288 -15.64 -4.43 -24.20
CA PRO A 288 -15.72 -3.42 -23.15
C PRO A 288 -17.19 -3.11 -22.83
N TYR A 289 -17.43 -2.64 -21.61
CA TYR A 289 -18.76 -2.21 -21.14
C TYR A 289 -19.42 -1.11 -21.99
N ASN A 290 -18.63 -0.38 -22.79
CA ASN A 290 -19.12 0.63 -23.73
C ASN A 290 -19.12 0.08 -25.16
N SER A 291 -20.30 -0.32 -25.62
CA SER A 291 -20.58 -0.88 -26.95
C SER A 291 -20.29 0.07 -28.13
N ALA A 292 -20.08 1.36 -27.87
CA ALA A 292 -19.73 2.33 -28.92
C ALA A 292 -18.26 2.21 -29.39
N ILE A 293 -17.40 1.47 -28.68
CA ILE A 293 -15.97 1.46 -28.97
C ILE A 293 -15.36 0.10 -28.63
N SER A 294 -15.21 -0.79 -29.61
CA SER A 294 -14.41 -2.00 -29.43
C SER A 294 -12.90 -1.68 -29.47
N PRO A 295 -12.13 -1.87 -28.38
CA PRO A 295 -10.67 -1.72 -28.33
C PRO A 295 -9.99 -2.82 -29.12
N VAL A 296 -10.59 -4.01 -29.13
CA VAL A 296 -10.18 -5.21 -29.87
C VAL A 296 -11.01 -5.30 -31.14
N ASN A 297 -11.00 -4.23 -31.95
CA ASN A 297 -11.26 -4.39 -33.37
C ASN A 297 -9.97 -5.01 -33.92
N VAL A 298 -9.82 -6.32 -33.74
CA VAL A 298 -8.65 -7.08 -34.18
C VAL A 298 -8.52 -6.80 -35.67
N ALA A 299 -7.49 -6.05 -36.06
CA ALA A 299 -7.27 -5.75 -37.47
C ALA A 299 -7.01 -7.06 -38.25
N ASP A 300 -6.46 -8.09 -37.59
CA ASP A 300 -6.33 -9.45 -38.13
C ASP A 300 -6.33 -10.49 -37.00
N HIS A 301 -7.36 -11.34 -36.92
CA HIS A 301 -7.31 -12.52 -36.05
C HIS A 301 -6.77 -13.69 -36.87
N VAL A 302 -5.69 -14.30 -36.40
CA VAL A 302 -5.17 -15.53 -37.01
C VAL A 302 -5.60 -16.67 -36.11
N GLN A 303 -6.59 -17.45 -36.56
CA GLN A 303 -6.87 -18.72 -35.91
C GLN A 303 -5.68 -19.64 -36.12
N ASN A 304 -5.19 -20.23 -35.02
CA ASN A 304 -4.24 -21.32 -35.07
C ASN A 304 -5.04 -22.64 -34.99
N PRO A 305 -5.39 -23.27 -36.14
CA PRO A 305 -6.17 -24.49 -36.14
C PRO A 305 -5.36 -25.67 -35.57
N TYR A 306 -6.06 -26.71 -35.13
CA TYR A 306 -5.42 -28.00 -34.87
C TYR A 306 -4.79 -28.55 -36.15
N PHE A 307 -3.72 -29.32 -35.99
CA PHE A 307 -3.04 -29.92 -37.13
C PHE A 307 -3.94 -30.93 -37.84
N THR A 308 -3.95 -30.85 -39.16
CA THR A 308 -4.53 -31.92 -39.97
C THR A 308 -3.65 -33.17 -39.90
N VAL A 309 -4.20 -34.34 -40.24
CA VAL A 309 -3.42 -35.59 -40.32
C VAL A 309 -2.21 -35.44 -41.24
N THR A 310 -2.35 -34.68 -42.33
CA THR A 310 -1.27 -34.39 -43.28
C THR A 310 -0.16 -33.54 -42.66
N ASP A 311 -0.52 -32.57 -41.82
CA ASP A 311 0.47 -31.73 -41.13
C ASP A 311 1.19 -32.50 -40.04
N VAL A 312 0.48 -33.35 -39.30
CA VAL A 312 1.10 -34.25 -38.32
C VAL A 312 2.04 -35.23 -39.03
N ARG A 313 1.65 -35.80 -40.18
CA ARG A 313 2.53 -36.67 -40.99
C ARG A 313 3.80 -35.94 -41.42
N LYS A 314 3.69 -34.70 -41.92
CA LYS A 314 4.85 -33.88 -42.27
C LYS A 314 5.76 -33.59 -41.07
N LEU A 315 5.17 -33.27 -39.91
CA LEU A 315 5.90 -33.00 -38.68
C LEU A 315 6.66 -34.24 -38.19
N PHE A 316 5.99 -35.39 -38.14
CA PHE A 316 6.60 -36.66 -37.75
C PHE A 316 7.64 -37.14 -38.74
N HIS A 317 7.43 -36.93 -40.05
CA HIS A 317 8.43 -37.26 -41.06
C HIS A 317 9.68 -36.39 -40.94
N LYS A 318 9.52 -35.07 -40.73
CA LYS A 318 10.64 -34.17 -40.49
C LYS A 318 11.39 -34.54 -39.21
N PHE A 319 10.66 -34.85 -38.14
CA PHE A 319 11.23 -35.33 -36.89
C PHE A 319 11.99 -36.67 -37.07
N ALA A 320 11.39 -37.61 -37.79
CA ALA A 320 11.98 -38.90 -38.11
C ALA A 320 13.29 -38.75 -38.89
N GLN A 321 13.30 -37.83 -39.86
CA GLN A 321 14.48 -37.47 -40.63
C GLN A 321 15.57 -36.83 -39.76
N ASP A 322 15.21 -35.85 -38.91
CA ASP A 322 16.14 -35.14 -38.03
C ASP A 322 16.78 -36.09 -36.98
N HIS A 323 16.06 -37.13 -36.57
CA HIS A 323 16.52 -38.11 -35.57
C HIS A 323 16.95 -39.46 -36.14
N CYS A 324 16.95 -39.63 -37.47
CA CYS A 324 17.27 -40.90 -38.15
C CYS A 324 16.47 -42.11 -37.62
N ILE A 325 15.20 -41.90 -37.26
CA ILE A 325 14.28 -42.95 -36.79
C ILE A 325 13.25 -43.26 -37.87
N MET A 326 12.77 -44.50 -37.91
CA MET A 326 11.68 -44.91 -38.81
C MET A 326 10.37 -44.92 -38.02
N ILE A 327 9.40 -44.11 -38.44
CA ILE A 327 8.06 -44.09 -37.86
C ILE A 327 7.08 -44.50 -38.97
N ASP A 328 6.33 -45.56 -38.74
CA ASP A 328 5.30 -46.04 -39.66
C ASP A 328 4.14 -45.04 -39.74
N ASP A 329 3.66 -44.74 -40.94
CA ASP A 329 2.53 -43.85 -41.17
C ASP A 329 1.26 -44.31 -40.44
N ALA A 330 1.07 -45.62 -40.24
CA ALA A 330 -0.05 -46.17 -39.47
C ALA A 330 0.01 -45.76 -37.98
N VAL A 331 1.22 -45.63 -37.42
CA VAL A 331 1.42 -45.15 -36.04
C VAL A 331 1.12 -43.66 -35.95
N VAL A 332 1.51 -42.88 -36.97
CA VAL A 332 1.20 -41.44 -37.03
C VAL A 332 -0.31 -41.19 -37.13
N GLU A 333 -1.03 -42.00 -37.90
CA GLU A 333 -2.49 -41.92 -38.01
C GLU A 333 -3.19 -42.30 -36.71
N ASP A 334 -2.74 -43.35 -36.01
CA ASP A 334 -3.29 -43.74 -34.70
C ASP A 334 -3.04 -42.64 -33.64
N ILE A 335 -1.84 -42.03 -33.64
CA ILE A 335 -1.52 -40.89 -32.77
C ILE A 335 -2.43 -39.70 -33.09
N TRP A 336 -2.63 -39.38 -34.37
CA TRP A 336 -3.54 -38.29 -34.74
C TRP A 336 -4.99 -38.59 -34.33
N ALA A 337 -5.48 -39.81 -34.54
CA ALA A 337 -6.84 -40.23 -34.17
C ALA A 337 -7.09 -40.13 -32.66
N LYS A 338 -6.08 -40.45 -31.83
CA LYS A 338 -6.17 -40.34 -30.36
C LYS A 338 -6.08 -38.90 -29.86
N LEU A 339 -5.35 -38.04 -30.55
CA LEU A 339 -5.03 -36.68 -30.10
C LEU A 339 -5.81 -35.57 -30.81
N ASN A 340 -6.55 -35.92 -31.86
CA ASN A 340 -7.38 -35.04 -32.68
C ASN A 340 -6.64 -33.76 -33.14
N GLY A 341 -5.36 -33.89 -33.51
CA GLY A 341 -4.54 -32.77 -33.97
C GLY A 341 -4.02 -31.81 -32.89
N CYS A 342 -4.16 -32.14 -31.60
CA CYS A 342 -3.73 -31.29 -30.48
C CYS A 342 -2.19 -31.33 -30.27
N VAL A 343 -1.53 -30.18 -30.47
CA VAL A 343 -0.06 -30.01 -30.44
C VAL A 343 0.56 -30.34 -29.10
N THR A 344 -0.08 -29.95 -28.00
CA THR A 344 0.44 -30.14 -26.63
C THR A 344 0.50 -31.61 -26.26
N LEU A 345 -0.48 -32.40 -26.73
CA LEU A 345 -0.50 -33.85 -26.51
C LEU A 345 0.47 -34.58 -27.46
N LEU A 346 0.67 -34.07 -28.69
CA LEU A 346 1.62 -34.64 -29.65
C LEU A 346 3.07 -34.58 -29.14
N ASN A 347 3.49 -33.47 -28.52
CA ASN A 347 4.84 -33.33 -27.96
C ASN A 347 5.11 -34.30 -26.79
N TRP A 348 4.09 -34.61 -25.99
CA TRP A 348 4.20 -35.59 -24.90
C TRP A 348 4.30 -37.02 -25.41
N SER A 349 3.51 -37.38 -26.43
CA SER A 349 3.57 -38.71 -27.06
C SER A 349 4.92 -38.97 -27.73
N MET A 350 5.49 -37.96 -28.41
CA MET A 350 6.82 -38.08 -29.02
C MET A 350 7.92 -38.32 -27.98
N LYS A 351 7.89 -37.64 -26.83
CA LYS A 351 8.84 -37.88 -25.74
C LYS A 351 8.67 -39.25 -25.07
N ALA A 352 7.43 -39.71 -24.92
CA ALA A 352 7.14 -40.99 -24.28
C ALA A 352 7.60 -42.19 -25.11
N GLN A 353 7.52 -42.12 -26.45
CA GLN A 353 7.95 -43.20 -27.35
C GLN A 353 9.47 -43.24 -27.59
N ILE A 354 10.21 -42.19 -27.28
CA ILE A 354 11.70 -42.15 -27.39
C ILE A 354 12.37 -42.69 -26.12
N LEU A 355 11.65 -42.73 -24.99
CA LEU A 355 12.16 -43.17 -23.69
C LEU A 355 11.67 -44.58 -23.29
N SER A 356 10.89 -45.24 -24.13
CA SER A 356 10.53 -46.67 -24.03
C SER A 356 11.29 -47.47 -25.06
#